data_AF-A0A7M3MJS8-F1
#
_entry.id   AF-A0A7M3MJS8-F1
#
_cell.length_a   1.000
_cell.length_b   1.000
_cell.length_c   1.000
_cell.angle_alpha   90.00
_cell.angle_beta   90.00
_cell.angle_gamma   90.00
#
_symmetry.space_group_name_H-M   'P 1'
#
loop_
_entity.id
_entity.type
_entity.pdbx_description
1 polymer ?
#
loop_
_entity_poly.entity_id
_entity_poly.type
_entity_poly.pdbx_seq_one_letter_code
_entity_poly.pdbx_strand_id
1 'polypeptide(L)'
;MNNPEALEFPAFQLSCKDIATIEIIKKKSTIWWENTFGTYYYLVIIRFAPDVGEKFMRFVKSSPELMLGEDHSIPKKYVQLSAHGKRMRSDAPLLDGLSKAEVILTKRTLEGSLEIAHTLCSAKAPLTMRVERTIGIESVPLPER
;
A
#
# COMPACT_ATOMS: atom_id res chain seq x y z
N MET A 1 3.51 3.39 -24.37
CA MET A 1 3.97 3.35 -22.96
C MET A 1 3.90 1.90 -22.52
N ASN A 2 5.03 1.31 -22.12
CA ASN A 2 5.05 -0.06 -21.58
C ASN A 2 4.22 -0.08 -20.30
N ASN A 3 3.20 -0.95 -20.22
CA ASN A 3 2.41 -1.11 -19.01
C ASN A 3 3.34 -1.65 -17.90
N PRO A 4 3.71 -0.87 -16.87
CA PRO A 4 4.60 -1.35 -15.82
C PRO A 4 3.98 -2.52 -15.04
N GLU A 5 2.67 -2.75 -15.20
CA GLU A 5 1.92 -3.87 -14.64
C GLU A 5 2.24 -5.23 -15.28
N ALA A 6 2.89 -5.25 -16.45
CA ALA A 6 3.30 -6.49 -17.13
C ALA A 6 4.70 -6.98 -16.72
N LEU A 7 5.41 -6.23 -15.86
CA LEU A 7 6.75 -6.58 -15.42
C LEU A 7 6.67 -7.45 -14.15
N GLU A 8 7.00 -8.74 -14.30
CA GLU A 8 7.14 -9.67 -13.18
C GLU A 8 8.48 -9.46 -12.46
N PHE A 9 8.53 -8.45 -11.59
CA PHE A 9 9.68 -8.28 -10.71
C PHE A 9 9.59 -9.23 -9.50
N PRO A 10 10.70 -9.50 -8.79
CA PRO A 10 10.64 -10.14 -7.49
C PRO A 10 9.67 -9.38 -6.56
N ALA A 11 8.95 -10.10 -5.72
CA ALA A 11 8.09 -9.52 -4.68
C ALA A 11 8.67 -9.82 -3.30
N PHE A 12 8.56 -8.86 -2.38
CA PHE A 12 8.95 -9.07 -1.00
C PHE A 12 7.89 -9.94 -0.31
N GLN A 13 8.29 -11.15 0.07
CA GLN A 13 7.40 -12.10 0.71
C GLN A 13 7.19 -11.72 2.18
N LEU A 14 5.92 -11.53 2.54
CA LEU A 14 5.45 -11.34 3.91
C LEU A 14 4.64 -12.56 4.36
N SER A 15 4.65 -12.79 5.66
CA SER A 15 3.74 -13.68 6.36
C SER A 15 3.09 -12.92 7.53
N CYS A 16 2.00 -13.46 8.11
CA CYS A 16 1.30 -12.75 9.19
C CYS A 16 2.20 -12.43 10.42
N LYS A 17 3.23 -13.23 10.68
CA LYS A 17 4.20 -13.02 11.76
C LYS A 17 5.19 -11.87 11.48
N ASP A 18 5.34 -11.48 10.22
CA ASP A 18 6.19 -10.34 9.82
C ASP A 18 5.48 -8.98 9.97
N ILE A 19 4.19 -9.00 10.31
CA ILE A 19 3.32 -7.82 10.37
C ILE A 19 3.02 -7.53 11.84
N ALA A 20 3.28 -6.32 12.32
CA ALA A 20 2.83 -5.89 13.64
C ALA A 20 1.34 -5.50 13.60
N THR A 21 0.98 -4.58 12.69
CA THR A 21 -0.37 -4.03 12.55
C THR A 21 -0.68 -3.70 11.09
N ILE A 22 -1.96 -3.74 10.73
CA ILE A 22 -2.46 -3.22 9.45
C ILE A 22 -3.47 -2.11 9.76
N GLU A 23 -3.30 -0.94 9.17
CA GLU A 23 -4.25 0.17 9.26
C GLU A 23 -4.77 0.54 7.87
N ILE A 24 -6.02 0.99 7.81
CA ILE A 24 -6.59 1.61 6.61
C ILE A 24 -6.94 3.05 6.93
N ILE A 25 -6.47 3.98 6.10
CA ILE A 25 -6.80 5.40 6.18
C ILE A 25 -7.49 5.85 4.89
N LYS A 26 -8.70 6.39 4.99
CA LYS A 26 -9.37 7.11 3.91
C LYS A 26 -8.92 8.56 3.89
N LYS A 27 -8.30 8.98 2.79
CA LYS A 27 -7.85 10.35 2.55
C LYS A 27 -8.60 11.00 1.40
N LYS A 28 -8.79 12.31 1.47
CA LYS A 28 -9.37 13.08 0.37
C LYS A 28 -8.35 13.17 -0.77
N SER A 29 -8.77 12.86 -1.98
CA SER A 29 -7.97 13.01 -3.19
C SER A 29 -8.19 14.38 -3.82
N THR A 30 -7.10 15.05 -4.17
CA THR A 30 -7.09 16.20 -5.09
C THR A 30 -6.63 15.82 -6.51
N ILE A 31 -6.06 14.63 -6.69
CA ILE A 31 -5.42 14.18 -7.94
C ILE A 31 -6.33 13.23 -8.74
N TRP A 32 -7.18 12.46 -8.05
CA TRP A 32 -8.08 11.45 -8.65
C TRP A 32 -9.42 12.05 -9.11
N TRP A 33 -9.45 13.35 -9.41
CA TRP A 33 -10.66 14.14 -9.65
C TRP A 33 -11.34 13.84 -10.99
N GLU A 34 -10.60 13.42 -12.02
CA GLU A 34 -11.13 13.62 -13.37
C GLU A 34 -12.15 12.59 -13.86
N ASN A 35 -12.22 11.35 -13.38
CA ASN A 35 -13.16 10.37 -13.96
C ASN A 35 -13.61 9.20 -13.05
N THR A 36 -13.38 9.28 -11.74
CA THR A 36 -13.79 8.22 -10.80
C THR A 36 -14.66 8.80 -9.70
N PHE A 37 -15.79 8.15 -9.41
CA PHE A 37 -16.83 8.52 -8.43
C PHE A 37 -16.35 8.65 -6.95
N GLY A 38 -15.07 8.86 -6.69
CA GLY A 38 -14.51 9.06 -5.36
C GLY A 38 -13.55 10.23 -5.31
N THR A 39 -13.89 11.26 -4.53
CA THR A 39 -12.97 12.32 -4.08
C THR A 39 -12.00 11.82 -3.00
N TYR A 40 -11.76 10.51 -2.93
CA TYR A 40 -11.00 9.87 -1.87
C TYR A 40 -10.16 8.71 -2.40
N TYR A 41 -9.14 8.35 -1.64
CA TYR A 41 -8.36 7.14 -1.80
C TYR A 41 -8.07 6.55 -0.42
N TYR A 42 -7.52 5.35 -0.41
CA TYR A 42 -7.25 4.58 0.79
C TYR A 42 -5.75 4.27 0.85
N LEU A 43 -5.19 4.41 2.04
CA LEU A 43 -3.84 3.99 2.36
C LEU A 43 -3.92 2.73 3.23
N VAL A 44 -3.28 1.65 2.78
CA VAL A 44 -3.07 0.45 3.58
C VAL A 44 -1.67 0.55 4.18
N ILE A 45 -1.60 0.83 5.48
CA ILE A 45 -0.34 0.96 6.21
C ILE A 45 -0.05 -0.38 6.88
N ILE A 46 1.05 -1.00 6.49
CA ILE A 46 1.49 -2.31 6.98
C ILE A 46 2.74 -2.06 7.80
N ARG A 47 2.60 -2.11 9.13
CA ARG A 47 3.75 -1.96 10.03
C ARG A 47 4.40 -3.29 10.27
N PHE A 48 5.72 -3.29 10.23
CA PHE A 48 6.51 -4.50 10.37
C PHE A 48 6.65 -4.93 11.83
N ALA A 49 6.69 -6.23 12.05
CA ALA A 49 7.21 -6.80 13.30
C ALA A 49 8.72 -6.46 13.43
N PRO A 50 9.30 -6.59 14.64
CA PRO A 50 10.75 -6.42 14.82
C PRO A 50 11.57 -7.24 13.78
N ASP A 51 12.71 -6.69 13.37
CA ASP A 51 13.70 -7.32 12.47
C ASP A 51 13.29 -7.58 11.00
N VAL A 52 12.04 -7.33 10.62
CA VAL A 52 11.59 -7.42 9.22
C VAL A 52 12.05 -6.21 8.41
N GLY A 53 12.03 -5.02 9.02
CA GLY A 53 12.35 -3.75 8.36
C GLY A 53 13.71 -3.71 7.67
N GLU A 54 14.75 -4.29 8.27
CA GLU A 54 16.09 -4.35 7.67
C GLU A 54 16.16 -5.26 6.45
N LYS A 55 15.41 -6.38 6.46
CA LYS A 55 15.30 -7.27 5.30
C LYS A 55 14.53 -6.56 4.18
N PHE A 56 13.46 -5.86 4.53
CA PHE A 56 12.67 -5.07 3.60
C PHE A 56 13.51 -3.96 2.95
N MET A 57 14.25 -3.16 3.72
CA MET A 57 15.06 -2.09 3.14
C MET A 57 16.20 -2.59 2.26
N ARG A 58 16.78 -3.76 2.56
CA ARG A 58 17.73 -4.42 1.65
C ARG A 58 17.06 -4.81 0.33
N PHE A 59 15.86 -5.36 0.39
CA PHE A 59 15.07 -5.67 -0.80
C PHE A 59 14.78 -4.39 -1.62
N VAL A 60 14.27 -3.34 -0.98
CA VAL A 60 13.97 -2.03 -1.64
C VAL A 60 15.19 -1.47 -2.37
N LYS A 61 16.38 -1.54 -1.76
CA LYS A 61 17.63 -1.08 -2.39
C LYS A 61 17.98 -1.87 -3.66
N SER A 62 17.71 -3.17 -3.65
CA SER A 62 17.92 -4.05 -4.82
C SER A 62 16.78 -4.04 -5.83
N SER A 63 15.65 -3.42 -5.51
CA SER A 63 14.49 -3.36 -6.40
C SER A 63 14.75 -2.47 -7.61
N PRO A 64 14.10 -2.73 -8.75
CA PRO A 64 14.17 -1.89 -9.93
C PRO A 64 13.83 -0.44 -9.60
N GLU A 65 14.52 0.47 -10.27
CA GLU A 65 14.24 1.89 -10.24
C GLU A 65 13.53 2.30 -11.52
N LEU A 66 12.41 3.00 -11.38
CA LEU A 66 11.65 3.57 -12.48
C LEU A 66 11.76 5.09 -12.39
N MET A 67 11.91 5.73 -13.55
CA MET A 67 11.99 7.18 -13.65
C MET A 67 10.61 7.76 -13.96
N LEU A 68 10.21 8.78 -13.20
CA LEU A 68 8.91 9.45 -13.30
C LEU A 68 9.07 10.94 -13.56
N GLY A 69 7.94 11.58 -13.88
CA GLY A 69 7.90 12.96 -14.38
C GLY A 69 7.93 12.94 -15.91
N GLU A 70 7.38 13.98 -16.55
CA GLU A 70 7.44 14.12 -18.01
C GLU A 70 8.89 14.12 -18.52
N ASP A 71 9.80 14.62 -17.70
CA ASP A 71 11.24 14.68 -17.90
C ASP A 71 12.00 13.45 -17.36
N HIS A 72 11.31 12.47 -16.78
CA HIS A 72 11.92 11.28 -16.17
C HIS A 72 12.99 11.64 -15.11
N SER A 73 12.82 12.74 -14.37
CA SER A 73 13.81 13.21 -13.39
C SER A 73 13.63 12.63 -11.98
N ILE A 74 12.51 11.95 -11.71
CA ILE A 74 12.18 11.48 -10.37
C ILE A 74 12.40 9.96 -10.27
N PRO A 75 13.55 9.49 -9.75
CA PRO A 75 13.78 8.07 -9.53
C PRO A 75 12.90 7.54 -8.39
N LYS A 76 12.23 6.42 -8.63
CA LYS A 76 11.43 5.70 -7.62
C LYS A 76 11.68 4.21 -7.67
N LYS A 77 11.86 3.59 -6.50
CA LYS A 77 11.94 2.14 -6.38
C LYS A 77 10.55 1.54 -6.60
N TYR A 78 10.48 0.54 -7.49
CA TYR A 78 9.27 -0.24 -7.71
C TYR A 78 9.32 -1.51 -6.84
N VAL A 79 8.45 -1.56 -5.83
CA VAL A 79 8.42 -2.63 -4.84
C VAL A 79 7.06 -3.30 -4.88
N GLN A 80 7.07 -4.63 -5.07
CA GLN A 80 5.88 -5.45 -4.95
C GLN A 80 5.95 -6.27 -3.67
N LEU A 81 4.80 -6.50 -3.04
CA LEU A 81 4.69 -7.38 -1.89
C LEU A 81 3.94 -8.64 -2.29
N SER A 82 4.21 -9.76 -1.62
CA SER A 82 3.42 -10.98 -1.75
C SER A 82 3.18 -11.64 -0.40
N ALA A 83 2.02 -12.30 -0.26
CA ALA A 83 1.64 -13.10 0.90
C ALA A 83 0.89 -14.34 0.42
N HIS A 84 1.20 -15.52 0.96
CA HIS A 84 0.54 -16.78 0.59
C HIS A 84 0.48 -17.03 -0.94
N GLY A 85 1.56 -16.72 -1.66
CA GLY A 85 1.64 -16.87 -3.12
C GLY A 85 0.85 -15.84 -3.94
N LYS A 86 0.16 -14.90 -3.28
CA LYS A 86 -0.58 -13.81 -3.94
C LYS A 86 0.21 -12.51 -3.88
N ARG A 87 0.34 -11.83 -5.02
CA ARG A 87 0.92 -10.50 -5.11
C ARG A 87 -0.13 -9.45 -4.75
N MET A 88 0.27 -8.48 -3.93
CA MET A 88 -0.58 -7.34 -3.60
C MET A 88 -0.38 -6.25 -4.63
N ARG A 89 -1.48 -5.66 -5.10
CA ARG A 89 -1.46 -4.61 -6.10
C ARG A 89 -1.87 -3.27 -5.49
N SER A 90 -0.92 -2.34 -5.45
CA SER A 90 -1.19 -0.91 -5.30
C SER A 90 -1.76 -0.34 -6.60
N ASP A 91 -2.70 0.59 -6.48
CA ASP A 91 -3.28 1.33 -7.61
C ASP A 91 -2.41 2.53 -8.00
N ALA A 92 -1.39 2.84 -7.19
CA ALA A 92 -0.40 3.88 -7.45
C ALA A 92 0.96 3.51 -6.83
N PRO A 93 1.62 2.45 -7.33
CA PRO A 93 2.83 1.87 -6.72
C PRO A 93 4.00 2.86 -6.58
N LEU A 94 3.98 3.94 -7.35
CA LEU A 94 4.99 4.99 -7.36
C LEU A 94 4.77 6.06 -6.28
N LEU A 95 3.57 6.11 -5.71
CA LEU A 95 3.19 6.95 -4.58
C LEU A 95 3.22 6.18 -3.25
N ASP A 96 3.55 4.90 -3.28
CA ASP A 96 3.63 4.07 -2.09
C ASP A 96 4.78 4.52 -1.17
N GLY A 97 4.54 4.42 0.14
CA GLY A 97 5.52 4.74 1.17
C GLY A 97 6.39 3.53 1.49
N LEU A 98 7.71 3.69 1.43
CA LEU A 98 8.67 2.63 1.72
C LEU A 98 9.61 3.07 2.84
N SER A 99 9.57 2.38 3.98
CA SER A 99 10.45 2.67 5.11
C SER A 99 10.85 1.41 5.86
N LYS A 100 11.78 1.55 6.81
CA LYS A 100 12.16 0.45 7.70
C LYS A 100 11.03 0.05 8.66
N ALA A 101 10.10 0.94 8.99
CA ALA A 101 9.03 0.67 9.95
C ALA A 101 7.77 0.10 9.28
N GLU A 102 7.49 0.53 8.06
CA GLU A 102 6.23 0.24 7.38
C GLU A 102 6.34 0.38 5.86
N VAL A 103 5.40 -0.29 5.20
CA VAL A 103 5.06 -0.06 3.80
C VAL A 103 3.63 0.45 3.70
N ILE A 104 3.41 1.47 2.88
CA ILE A 104 2.12 2.11 2.66
C ILE A 104 1.71 1.86 1.22
N LEU A 105 0.63 1.10 1.01
CA LEU A 105 0.07 0.84 -0.31
C LEU A 105 -1.14 1.73 -0.59
N THR A 106 -1.22 2.27 -1.79
CA THR A 106 -2.33 3.13 -2.23
C THR A 106 -3.41 2.31 -2.93
N LYS A 107 -4.68 2.52 -2.56
CA LYS A 107 -5.86 1.92 -3.21
C LYS A 107 -6.94 2.95 -3.50
N ARG A 108 -7.69 2.76 -4.58
CA ARG A 108 -8.84 3.60 -4.94
C ARG A 108 -10.12 3.19 -4.21
N THR A 109 -10.23 1.93 -3.78
CA THR A 109 -11.44 1.39 -3.16
C THR A 109 -11.16 0.85 -1.76
N LEU A 110 -12.18 0.92 -0.90
CA LEU A 110 -12.15 0.29 0.41
C LEU A 110 -12.04 -1.23 0.28
N GLU A 111 -12.80 -1.83 -0.64
CA GLU A 111 -12.80 -3.27 -0.88
C GLU A 111 -11.40 -3.80 -1.22
N GLY A 112 -10.69 -3.14 -2.16
CA GLY A 112 -9.31 -3.52 -2.49
C GLY A 112 -8.33 -3.30 -1.34
N SER A 113 -8.62 -2.36 -0.44
CA SER A 113 -7.82 -2.15 0.78
C SER A 113 -8.02 -3.29 1.78
N LEU A 114 -9.27 -3.72 1.98
CA LEU A 114 -9.61 -4.86 2.83
C LEU A 114 -9.09 -6.18 2.24
N GLU A 115 -9.17 -6.36 0.93
CA GLU A 115 -8.62 -7.53 0.24
C GLU A 115 -7.12 -7.69 0.53
N ILE A 116 -6.35 -6.60 0.47
CA ILE A 116 -4.92 -6.61 0.83
C ILE A 116 -4.75 -7.01 2.30
N ALA A 117 -5.49 -6.37 3.21
CA ALA A 117 -5.38 -6.64 4.64
C ALA A 117 -5.65 -8.12 4.99
N HIS A 118 -6.73 -8.69 4.43
CA HIS A 118 -7.07 -10.10 4.61
C HIS A 118 -6.07 -11.05 3.96
N THR A 119 -5.59 -10.72 2.75
CA THR A 119 -4.57 -11.53 2.05
C THR A 119 -3.24 -11.56 2.82
N LEU A 120 -2.86 -10.45 3.45
CA LEU A 120 -1.67 -10.35 4.28
C LEU A 120 -1.80 -11.12 5.60
N CYS A 121 -2.85 -10.81 6.35
CA CYS A 121 -3.21 -11.53 7.57
C CYS A 121 -4.63 -11.19 8.02
N SER A 122 -5.57 -12.11 7.80
CA SER A 122 -6.95 -11.97 8.28
C SER A 122 -7.07 -11.70 9.78
N ALA A 123 -6.20 -12.29 10.62
CA ALA A 123 -6.21 -12.07 12.07
C ALA A 123 -5.77 -10.65 12.50
N LYS A 124 -5.13 -9.90 11.60
CA LYS A 124 -4.66 -8.51 11.83
C LYS A 124 -5.36 -7.52 10.91
N ALA A 125 -6.38 -7.97 10.17
CA ALA A 125 -7.19 -7.08 9.36
C ALA A 125 -7.91 -6.08 10.30
N PRO A 126 -7.91 -4.77 9.96
CA PRO A 126 -8.48 -3.77 10.83
C PRO A 126 -10.01 -3.93 10.92
N LEU A 127 -10.56 -3.62 12.09
CA LEU A 127 -12.02 -3.54 12.32
C LEU A 127 -12.55 -2.11 12.18
N THR A 128 -11.64 -1.13 12.18
CA THR A 128 -11.96 0.29 12.00
C THR A 128 -11.04 0.91 10.97
N MET A 129 -11.50 1.97 10.35
CA MET A 129 -10.76 2.78 9.39
C MET A 129 -10.64 4.20 9.92
N ARG A 130 -9.47 4.81 9.70
CA ARG A 130 -9.28 6.22 9.98
C ARG A 130 -9.73 7.06 8.79
N VAL A 131 -10.52 8.10 9.02
CA VAL A 131 -11.02 8.99 7.97
C VAL A 131 -10.47 10.39 8.22
N GLU A 132 -9.75 10.92 7.25
CA GLU A 132 -9.30 12.31 7.25
C GLU A 132 -10.48 13.23 6.91
N ARG A 133 -10.81 14.13 7.83
CA ARG A 133 -11.84 15.17 7.69
C ARG A 133 -11.19 16.54 7.81
N THR A 134 -11.95 17.58 7.44
CA THR A 134 -11.52 18.98 7.53
C THR A 134 -11.04 19.38 8.93
N ILE A 135 -11.58 18.77 9.99
CA ILE A 135 -11.29 19.10 11.40
C ILE A 135 -10.48 18.01 12.14
N GLY A 136 -9.86 17.06 11.44
CA GLY A 136 -9.01 16.04 12.05
C GLY A 136 -9.22 14.62 11.50
N ILE A 137 -8.79 13.62 12.27
CA ILE A 137 -8.90 12.21 11.91
C ILE A 137 -9.90 11.52 12.84
N GLU A 138 -10.91 10.87 12.27
CA GLU A 138 -11.92 10.08 12.99
C GLU A 138 -11.72 8.58 12.76
N SER A 139 -11.99 7.75 13.76
CA SER A 139 -12.05 6.29 13.60
C SER A 139 -13.49 5.84 13.37
N VAL A 140 -13.73 5.10 12.29
CA VAL A 140 -15.06 4.67 11.86
C VAL A 140 -15.07 3.15 11.71
N PRO A 141 -16.12 2.42 12.14
CA PRO A 141 -16.21 0.98 11.92
C PRO A 141 -16.11 0.62 10.44
N LEU A 142 -15.42 -0.48 10.14
CA LEU A 142 -15.46 -1.09 8.81
C LEU A 142 -16.75 -1.92 8.68
N PRO A 143 -17.37 -1.97 7.48
CA PRO A 143 -18.57 -2.76 7.28
C PRO A 143 -18.29 -4.23 7.61
N GLU A 144 -19.17 -4.82 8.42
CA GLU A 144 -19.16 -6.26 8.67
C GLU A 144 -19.40 -6.98 7.33
N ARG A 145 -18.62 -8.02 7.05
CA ARG A 145 -18.75 -8.84 5.85
C ARG A 145 -19.84 -9.88 6.02
#